data_AF-A0AA85B6A7-F1
#
_entry.id   AF-A0AA85B6A7-F1
#
_cell.length_a   1.000
_cell.length_b   1.000
_cell.length_c   1.000
_cell.angle_alpha   90.00
_cell.angle_beta   90.00
_cell.angle_gamma   90.00
#
_symmetry.space_group_name_H-M   'P 1'
#
loop_
_entity.id
_entity.type
_entity.pdbx_description
1 polymer ?
#
loop_
_entity_poly.entity_id
_entity_poly.type
_entity_poly.pdbx_seq_one_letter_code
_entity_poly.pdbx_strand_id
1 'polypeptide(L)'
;MLGATRVHTFLGRICRKSLLGTEYVFLHPSDQVPEDDYELTKVRYIGYYQWIAIVLAGQAMLCWVPQILWRVGSKRLPVLLRSAKEASVPDRELRQKAISCLVATLEEQAESTARHRRATSTIKRILCSFRPNTRITFLFFIVRICFIGNSVGQIYLMKKFIGTNSTMFGMDVLNDLITGQEWETSGKFPRVTFCTVRVRKMGQIKPASYTLQCVLPINYFVEKVYVFLWFWFVILSIVTILSTLQWAFNTLVPVRRIAYIKQYIRAIRQLSNTEERDCTRFVNYNLGPDGVLILQVVSRVSSDLIALDVTATLWSNYRHAKITGTEEDINRFLENVNRGTNAV
;
A
#
# COMPACT_ATOMS: atom_id res chain seq x y z
N MET A 1 -46.25 20.46 30.67
CA MET A 1 -45.33 19.51 30.01
C MET A 1 -44.72 20.05 28.70
N LEU A 2 -45.47 20.70 27.80
CA LEU A 2 -44.96 21.25 26.53
C LEU A 2 -43.80 22.27 26.65
N GLY A 3 -43.76 23.05 27.74
CA GLY A 3 -42.70 24.03 27.99
C GLY A 3 -41.32 23.42 28.28
N ALA A 4 -41.27 22.36 29.10
CA ALA A 4 -40.03 21.70 29.46
C ALA A 4 -39.37 21.03 28.24
N THR A 5 -40.15 20.35 27.39
CA THR A 5 -39.64 19.70 26.18
C THR A 5 -39.08 20.71 25.17
N ARG A 6 -39.69 21.90 25.05
CA ARG A 6 -39.13 23.00 24.23
C ARG A 6 -37.83 23.54 24.80
N VAL A 7 -37.73 23.71 26.11
CA VAL A 7 -36.51 24.18 26.79
C VAL A 7 -35.37 23.17 26.63
N HIS A 8 -35.62 21.87 26.83
CA HIS A 8 -34.62 20.82 26.60
C HIS A 8 -34.15 20.77 25.14
N THR A 9 -35.07 20.89 24.18
CA THR A 9 -34.72 20.89 22.74
C THR A 9 -33.91 22.13 22.36
N PHE A 10 -34.24 23.29 22.93
CA PHE A 10 -33.53 24.55 22.71
C PHE A 10 -32.12 24.53 23.32
N LEU A 11 -31.98 24.11 24.58
CA LEU A 11 -30.68 23.95 25.24
C LEU A 11 -29.81 22.90 24.54
N GLY A 12 -30.40 21.78 24.10
CA GLY A 12 -29.71 20.77 23.29
C GLY A 12 -29.21 21.31 21.95
N ARG A 13 -29.96 22.20 21.29
CA ARG A 13 -29.49 22.91 20.08
C ARG A 13 -28.41 23.93 20.37
N ILE A 14 -28.46 24.64 21.49
CA ILE A 14 -27.41 25.58 21.91
C ILE A 14 -26.12 24.84 22.20
N CYS A 15 -26.17 23.74 22.96
CA CYS A 15 -24.96 22.97 23.23
C CYS A 15 -24.45 22.25 21.96
N ARG A 16 -25.33 21.84 21.03
CA ARG A 16 -24.93 21.31 19.71
C ARG A 16 -24.36 22.37 18.76
N LYS A 17 -24.86 23.61 18.78
CA LYS A 17 -24.28 24.74 18.02
C LYS A 17 -22.98 25.22 18.65
N SER A 18 -22.88 25.17 19.98
CA SER A 18 -21.64 25.44 20.70
C SER A 18 -20.65 24.27 20.61
N LEU A 19 -21.08 23.09 20.14
CA LEU A 19 -20.21 21.99 19.71
C LEU A 19 -19.20 22.39 18.63
N LEU A 20 -19.40 23.55 17.96
CA LEU A 20 -18.49 24.17 17.00
C LEU A 20 -17.55 25.24 17.60
N GLY A 21 -17.74 25.66 18.86
CA GLY A 21 -17.01 26.81 19.43
C GLY A 21 -16.84 26.86 20.96
N THR A 22 -17.36 25.90 21.73
CA THR A 22 -17.10 25.76 23.17
C THR A 22 -16.33 24.48 23.47
N GLU A 23 -15.45 24.66 24.42
CA GLU A 23 -14.55 23.74 25.07
C GLU A 23 -15.31 22.74 25.97
N TYR A 24 -15.33 21.45 25.62
CA TYR A 24 -15.96 20.39 26.43
C TYR A 24 -15.07 19.99 27.59
N VAL A 25 -15.57 20.12 28.80
CA VAL A 25 -14.86 19.83 30.05
C VAL A 25 -15.13 18.38 30.46
N PHE A 26 -14.06 17.58 30.58
CA PHE A 26 -14.12 16.27 31.24
C PHE A 26 -13.96 16.46 32.74
N LEU A 27 -14.99 16.07 33.50
CA LEU A 27 -14.98 16.04 34.97
C LEU A 27 -15.15 14.60 35.42
N HIS A 28 -14.34 14.17 36.38
CA HIS A 28 -14.54 12.89 37.04
C HIS A 28 -15.84 12.95 37.87
N PRO A 29 -16.62 11.85 38.02
CA PRO A 29 -17.88 11.88 38.75
C PRO A 29 -17.78 12.30 40.22
N SER A 30 -16.58 12.19 40.82
CA SER A 30 -16.28 12.62 42.19
C SER A 30 -15.94 14.11 42.30
N ASP A 31 -15.70 14.80 41.18
CA ASP A 31 -15.30 16.20 41.16
C ASP A 31 -16.51 17.12 41.12
N GLN A 32 -16.49 18.17 41.95
CA GLN A 32 -17.52 19.21 41.90
C GLN A 32 -17.34 20.07 40.66
N VAL A 33 -18.46 20.51 40.06
CA VAL A 33 -18.42 21.42 38.91
C VAL A 33 -17.80 22.75 39.37
N PRO A 34 -16.69 23.21 38.77
CA PRO A 34 -16.01 24.40 39.23
C PRO A 34 -16.89 25.64 39.05
N GLU A 35 -17.07 26.42 40.13
CA GLU A 35 -17.80 27.71 40.08
C GLU A 35 -16.92 28.85 39.57
N ASP A 36 -15.59 28.75 39.74
CA ASP A 36 -14.63 29.78 39.34
C ASP A 36 -14.08 29.56 37.92
N ASP A 37 -14.04 30.64 37.13
CA ASP A 37 -13.51 30.65 35.75
C ASP A 37 -12.03 30.18 35.68
N TYR A 38 -11.26 30.32 36.78
CA TYR A 38 -9.85 29.90 36.84
C TYR A 38 -9.69 28.37 36.86
N GLU A 39 -10.53 27.66 37.62
CA GLU A 39 -10.50 26.20 37.70
C GLU A 39 -11.00 25.54 36.40
N LEU A 40 -11.91 26.21 35.68
CA LEU A 40 -12.36 25.78 34.34
C LEU A 40 -11.20 25.72 33.33
N THR A 41 -10.20 26.60 33.48
CA THR A 41 -9.03 26.69 32.59
C THR A 41 -8.06 25.52 32.75
N LYS A 42 -8.09 24.82 33.89
CA LYS A 42 -7.25 23.64 34.16
C LYS A 42 -7.81 22.35 33.55
N VAL A 43 -9.06 22.37 33.07
CA VAL A 43 -9.73 21.15 32.63
C VAL A 43 -9.43 20.82 31.17
N ARG A 44 -9.30 19.53 30.88
CA ARG A 44 -8.94 19.02 29.56
C ARG A 44 -10.09 19.20 28.57
N TYR A 45 -9.89 20.06 27.58
CA TYR A 45 -10.88 20.30 26.54
C TYR A 45 -10.84 19.28 25.42
N ILE A 46 -12.02 18.78 25.04
CA ILE A 46 -12.14 17.69 24.06
C ILE A 46 -12.70 18.22 22.73
N GLY A 47 -11.82 18.70 21.87
CA GLY A 47 -12.15 19.26 20.54
C GLY A 47 -12.05 18.28 19.36
N TYR A 48 -11.55 17.06 19.56
CA TYR A 48 -11.28 16.15 18.43
C TYR A 48 -12.56 15.67 17.73
N TYR A 49 -13.72 15.69 18.41
CA TYR A 49 -15.01 15.20 17.90
C TYR A 49 -15.45 15.83 16.58
N GLN A 50 -15.19 17.12 16.41
CA GLN A 50 -15.53 17.85 15.18
C GLN A 50 -14.77 17.29 13.96
N TRP A 51 -13.55 16.80 14.20
CA TRP A 51 -12.61 16.39 13.17
C TRP A 51 -12.66 14.90 12.87
N ILE A 52 -13.35 14.09 13.68
CA ILE A 52 -13.36 12.62 13.54
C ILE A 52 -13.76 12.20 12.12
N ALA A 53 -14.88 12.70 11.61
CA ALA A 53 -15.36 12.32 10.29
C ALA A 53 -14.40 12.77 9.17
N ILE A 54 -13.82 13.96 9.30
CA ILE A 54 -12.85 14.52 8.35
C ILE A 54 -11.55 13.70 8.37
N VAL A 55 -11.06 13.35 9.56
CA VAL A 55 -9.87 12.53 9.75
C VAL A 55 -10.11 11.15 9.17
N LEU A 56 -11.21 10.46 9.51
CA LEU A 56 -11.54 9.15 8.95
C LEU A 56 -11.64 9.17 7.41
N ALA A 57 -12.25 10.20 6.83
CA ALA A 57 -12.27 10.39 5.38
C ALA A 57 -10.85 10.59 4.81
N GLY A 58 -10.02 11.39 5.48
CA GLY A 58 -8.60 11.56 5.14
C GLY A 58 -7.81 10.25 5.24
N GLN A 59 -8.08 9.41 6.25
CA GLN A 59 -7.47 8.10 6.41
C GLN A 59 -7.81 7.18 5.24
N ALA A 60 -9.07 7.20 4.78
CA ALA A 60 -9.49 6.47 3.59
C ALA A 60 -8.78 6.96 2.32
N MET A 61 -8.65 8.28 2.15
CA MET A 61 -7.91 8.87 1.01
C MET A 61 -6.42 8.53 1.03
N LEU A 62 -5.77 8.56 2.20
CA LEU A 62 -4.37 8.17 2.35
C LEU A 62 -4.13 6.71 1.95
N CYS A 63 -5.09 5.82 2.21
CA CYS A 63 -5.02 4.43 1.75
C CYS A 63 -5.05 4.28 0.21
N TRP A 64 -5.54 5.28 -0.53
CA TRP A 64 -5.50 5.28 -1.99
C TRP A 64 -4.17 5.73 -2.58
N VAL A 65 -3.33 6.45 -1.83
CA VAL A 65 -2.08 7.04 -2.34
C VAL A 65 -1.13 5.99 -2.93
N PRO A 66 -0.83 4.85 -2.28
CA PRO A 66 0.06 3.84 -2.85
C PRO A 66 -0.46 3.24 -4.17
N GLN A 67 -1.80 3.13 -4.29
CA GLN A 67 -2.45 2.62 -5.50
C GLN A 67 -2.33 3.60 -6.67
N ILE A 68 -2.44 4.90 -6.41
CA ILE A 68 -2.23 5.95 -7.42
C ILE A 68 -0.77 5.93 -7.87
N LEU A 69 0.17 5.84 -6.92
CA LEU A 69 1.61 5.76 -7.23
C LEU A 69 1.93 4.57 -8.15
N TRP A 70 1.33 3.40 -7.88
CA TRP A 70 1.44 2.23 -8.74
C TRP A 70 0.89 2.47 -10.15
N ARG A 71 -0.33 3.03 -10.26
CA ARG A 71 -0.98 3.26 -11.56
C ARG A 71 -0.21 4.27 -12.41
N VAL A 72 0.27 5.35 -11.82
CA VAL A 72 1.03 6.39 -12.52
C VAL A 72 2.41 5.90 -12.93
N GLY A 73 3.09 5.17 -12.04
CA GLY A 73 4.44 4.68 -12.30
C GLY A 73 4.51 3.49 -13.26
N SER A 74 3.49 2.64 -13.30
CA SER A 74 3.49 1.39 -14.07
C SER A 74 2.62 1.45 -15.34
N LYS A 75 2.46 2.60 -16.01
CA LYS A 75 1.48 2.85 -17.11
C LYS A 75 1.19 1.69 -18.07
N ARG A 76 2.20 0.91 -18.48
CA ARG A 76 2.05 -0.24 -19.40
C ARG A 76 1.59 -1.54 -18.71
N LEU A 77 1.94 -1.77 -17.44
CA LEU A 77 1.68 -3.03 -16.74
C LEU A 77 0.19 -3.34 -16.46
N PRO A 78 -0.68 -2.37 -16.09
CA PRO A 78 -2.12 -2.60 -15.98
C PRO A 78 -2.78 -2.98 -17.30
N VAL A 79 -2.28 -2.48 -18.44
CA VAL A 79 -2.77 -2.86 -19.77
C VAL A 79 -2.39 -4.32 -20.04
N LEU A 80 -1.14 -4.69 -19.77
CA LEU A 80 -0.66 -6.07 -19.89
C LEU A 80 -1.44 -7.04 -19.00
N LEU A 81 -1.75 -6.64 -17.78
CA LEU A 81 -2.56 -7.45 -16.85
C LEU A 81 -4.00 -7.65 -17.33
N ARG A 82 -4.59 -6.65 -18.00
CA ARG A 82 -5.92 -6.79 -18.62
C ARG A 82 -5.87 -7.77 -19.79
N SER A 83 -4.92 -7.60 -20.69
CA SER A 83 -4.72 -8.53 -21.82
C SER A 83 -4.41 -9.95 -21.34
N ALA A 84 -3.61 -10.11 -20.28
CA ALA A 84 -3.33 -11.41 -19.68
C ALA A 84 -4.57 -12.03 -19.04
N LYS A 85 -5.44 -11.23 -18.44
CA LYS A 85 -6.72 -11.70 -17.88
C LYS A 85 -7.70 -12.09 -18.98
N GLU A 86 -7.76 -11.33 -20.07
CA GLU A 86 -8.55 -11.67 -21.26
C GLU A 86 -8.06 -12.96 -21.91
N ALA A 87 -6.74 -13.24 -21.87
CA ALA A 87 -6.16 -14.50 -22.34
C ALA A 87 -6.57 -15.74 -21.54
N SER A 88 -7.11 -15.57 -20.33
CA SER A 88 -7.66 -16.68 -19.53
C SER A 88 -9.05 -17.13 -19.97
N VAL A 89 -9.70 -16.38 -20.85
CA VAL A 89 -10.96 -16.77 -21.48
C VAL A 89 -10.67 -17.89 -22.50
N PRO A 90 -11.55 -18.90 -22.66
CA PRO A 90 -11.30 -20.09 -23.49
C PRO A 90 -11.06 -19.84 -24.99
N ASP A 91 -11.16 -18.59 -25.46
CA ASP A 91 -10.97 -18.25 -26.87
C ASP A 91 -9.50 -18.37 -27.28
N ARG A 92 -9.23 -19.28 -28.22
CA ARG A 92 -7.87 -19.58 -28.69
C ARG A 92 -7.23 -18.43 -29.43
N GLU A 93 -7.98 -17.69 -30.25
CA GLU A 93 -7.42 -16.60 -31.05
C GLU A 93 -7.07 -15.39 -30.20
N LEU A 94 -7.96 -15.02 -29.27
CA LEU A 94 -7.73 -13.94 -28.33
C LEU A 94 -6.53 -14.25 -27.42
N ARG A 95 -6.44 -15.50 -26.94
CA ARG A 95 -5.30 -15.97 -26.15
C ARG A 95 -3.99 -15.87 -26.91
N GLN A 96 -3.95 -16.28 -28.17
CA GLN A 96 -2.73 -16.19 -29.00
C GLN A 96 -2.28 -14.73 -29.19
N LYS A 97 -3.23 -13.81 -29.45
CA LYS A 97 -2.98 -12.37 -29.60
C LYS A 97 -2.51 -11.71 -28.30
N ALA A 98 -3.08 -12.12 -27.17
CA ALA A 98 -2.65 -11.62 -25.87
C ALA A 98 -1.25 -12.13 -25.49
N ILE A 99 -0.96 -13.41 -25.76
CA ILE A 99 0.39 -13.99 -25.55
C ILE A 99 1.42 -13.27 -26.43
N SER A 100 1.14 -13.06 -27.72
CA SER A 100 2.08 -12.36 -28.62
C SER A 100 2.33 -10.91 -28.17
N CYS A 101 1.29 -10.20 -27.72
CA CYS A 101 1.43 -8.88 -27.12
C CYS A 101 2.32 -8.90 -25.86
N LEU A 102 2.09 -9.85 -24.94
CA LEU A 102 2.90 -10.00 -23.72
C LEU A 102 4.37 -10.28 -24.05
N VAL A 103 4.65 -11.19 -24.98
CA VAL A 103 6.01 -11.52 -25.45
C VAL A 103 6.68 -10.30 -26.05
N ALA A 104 6.02 -9.60 -26.97
CA ALA A 104 6.56 -8.40 -27.61
C ALA A 104 6.92 -7.31 -26.58
N THR A 105 6.08 -7.12 -25.55
CA THR A 105 6.39 -6.14 -24.50
C THR A 105 7.56 -6.56 -23.63
N LEU A 106 7.69 -7.86 -23.31
CA LEU A 106 8.83 -8.38 -22.54
C LEU A 106 10.13 -8.27 -23.32
N GLU A 107 10.10 -8.52 -24.63
CA GLU A 107 11.25 -8.32 -25.53
C GLU A 107 11.63 -6.84 -25.65
N GLU A 108 10.65 -5.94 -25.82
CA GLU A 108 10.89 -4.49 -25.84
C GLU A 108 11.53 -4.01 -24.53
N GLN A 109 11.06 -4.53 -23.38
CA GLN A 109 11.66 -4.24 -22.08
C GLN A 109 13.09 -4.81 -21.97
N ALA A 110 13.33 -6.02 -22.44
CA ALA A 110 14.65 -6.65 -22.46
C ALA A 110 15.64 -5.83 -23.32
N GLU A 111 15.23 -5.39 -24.50
CA GLU A 111 16.04 -4.55 -25.39
C GLU A 111 16.29 -3.15 -24.83
N SER A 112 15.28 -2.52 -24.23
CA SER A 112 15.42 -1.24 -23.54
C SER A 112 16.45 -1.35 -22.41
N THR A 113 16.39 -2.43 -21.64
CA THR A 113 17.34 -2.76 -20.57
C THR A 113 18.76 -3.00 -21.10
N ALA A 114 18.89 -3.68 -22.25
CA ALA A 114 20.16 -3.91 -22.91
C ALA A 114 20.77 -2.61 -23.48
N ARG A 115 19.96 -1.74 -24.10
CA ARG A 115 20.37 -0.42 -24.60
C ARG A 115 20.85 0.49 -23.47
N HIS A 116 20.10 0.56 -22.38
CA HIS A 116 20.48 1.39 -21.23
C HIS A 116 21.77 0.91 -20.56
N ARG A 117 22.00 -0.41 -20.54
CA ARG A 117 23.25 -1.01 -20.07
C ARG A 117 24.47 -0.61 -20.92
N ARG A 118 24.31 -0.42 -22.23
CA ARG A 118 25.38 0.05 -23.13
C ARG A 118 25.65 1.55 -22.98
N ALA A 119 24.62 2.34 -22.65
CA ALA A 119 24.71 3.79 -22.53
C ALA A 119 25.30 4.28 -21.18
N THR A 120 25.35 3.45 -20.14
CA THR A 120 25.81 3.88 -18.81
C THR A 120 27.30 3.60 -18.64
N SER A 121 28.12 4.66 -18.54
CA SER A 121 29.58 4.55 -18.33
C SER A 121 29.94 3.98 -16.95
N THR A 122 31.11 3.35 -16.87
CA THR A 122 31.71 2.66 -15.70
C THR A 122 31.73 3.51 -14.42
N ILE A 123 31.68 4.83 -14.53
CA ILE A 123 31.78 5.79 -13.41
C ILE A 123 30.45 5.92 -12.63
N LYS A 124 29.29 5.75 -13.28
CA LYS A 124 27.97 5.78 -12.59
C LYS A 124 27.66 4.47 -11.83
N ARG A 125 28.55 3.48 -11.95
CA ARG A 125 28.46 2.15 -11.33
C ARG A 125 28.86 2.13 -9.86
N ILE A 126 29.63 3.14 -9.41
CA ILE A 126 30.20 3.22 -8.06
C ILE A 126 29.38 4.16 -7.17
N LEU A 127 28.83 5.26 -7.71
CA LEU A 127 28.11 6.26 -6.90
C LEU A 127 26.63 5.90 -6.62
N CYS A 128 26.05 4.97 -7.37
CA CYS A 128 24.69 4.45 -7.14
C CYS A 128 24.71 2.93 -7.03
N SER A 129 24.63 2.41 -5.79
CA SER A 129 24.47 0.98 -5.49
C SER A 129 23.16 0.39 -6.06
N PHE A 130 22.23 1.25 -6.50
CA PHE A 130 21.03 0.83 -7.22
C PHE A 130 21.30 0.66 -8.71
N ARG A 131 21.35 -0.61 -9.17
CA ARG A 131 21.35 -0.98 -10.59
C ARG A 131 20.19 -0.26 -11.30
N PRO A 132 20.43 0.62 -12.30
CA PRO A 132 19.37 1.33 -13.02
C PRO A 132 18.54 0.46 -13.98
N ASN A 133 18.77 -0.86 -13.98
CA ASN A 133 18.15 -1.89 -14.84
C ASN A 133 16.93 -2.58 -14.20
N THR A 134 16.37 -2.01 -13.13
CA THR A 134 15.22 -2.59 -12.39
C THR A 134 14.13 -1.56 -12.17
N ARG A 135 13.78 -0.75 -13.17
CA ARG A 135 12.87 0.39 -12.95
C ARG A 135 11.48 -0.07 -12.47
N ILE A 136 10.98 -1.18 -13.03
CA ILE A 136 9.66 -1.71 -12.68
C ILE A 136 9.72 -2.50 -11.36
N THR A 137 10.71 -3.37 -11.18
CA THR A 137 10.87 -4.13 -9.92
C THR A 137 11.12 -3.19 -8.74
N PHE A 138 11.95 -2.17 -8.91
CA PHE A 138 12.21 -1.17 -7.87
C PHE A 138 10.94 -0.37 -7.54
N LEU A 139 10.22 0.10 -8.55
CA LEU A 139 8.94 0.78 -8.36
C LEU A 139 7.92 -0.11 -7.62
N PHE A 140 7.84 -1.41 -7.98
CA PHE A 140 6.96 -2.37 -7.31
C PHE A 140 7.27 -2.48 -5.81
N PHE A 141 8.55 -2.63 -5.45
CA PHE A 141 8.95 -2.69 -4.04
C PHE A 141 8.77 -1.36 -3.32
N ILE A 142 9.02 -0.22 -3.97
CA ILE A 142 8.72 1.11 -3.38
C ILE A 142 7.24 1.20 -3.05
N VAL A 143 6.35 0.86 -3.99
CA VAL A 143 4.91 0.90 -3.76
C VAL A 143 4.51 -0.01 -2.60
N ARG A 144 5.07 -1.22 -2.52
CA ARG A 144 4.84 -2.15 -1.40
C ARG A 144 5.31 -1.56 -0.06
N ILE A 145 6.47 -0.92 -0.04
CA ILE A 145 6.97 -0.20 1.15
C ILE A 145 6.04 0.98 1.48
N CYS A 146 5.52 1.71 0.50
CA CYS A 146 4.53 2.76 0.72
C CYS A 146 3.21 2.21 1.31
N PHE A 147 2.78 1.00 0.93
CA PHE A 147 1.63 0.34 1.58
C PHE A 147 1.89 0.01 3.06
N ILE A 148 3.09 -0.49 3.38
CA ILE A 148 3.51 -0.75 4.76
C ILE A 148 3.57 0.57 5.55
N GLY A 149 4.24 1.57 4.98
CA GLY A 149 4.37 2.91 5.55
C GLY A 149 3.02 3.60 5.76
N ASN A 150 2.08 3.46 4.82
CA ASN A 150 0.71 3.94 4.99
C ASN A 150 0.04 3.22 6.16
N SER A 151 0.08 1.88 6.22
CA SER A 151 -0.56 1.12 7.30
C SER A 151 -0.02 1.49 8.69
N VAL A 152 1.30 1.63 8.83
CA VAL A 152 1.95 2.10 10.08
C VAL A 152 1.62 3.57 10.35
N GLY A 153 1.60 4.41 9.32
CA GLY A 153 1.20 5.82 9.41
C GLY A 153 -0.23 5.99 9.90
N GLN A 154 -1.16 5.11 9.51
CA GLN A 154 -2.53 5.12 10.02
C GLN A 154 -2.57 4.84 11.52
N ILE A 155 -1.80 3.86 12.00
CA ILE A 155 -1.69 3.56 13.45
C ILE A 155 -1.14 4.77 14.21
N TYR A 156 -0.10 5.43 13.68
CA TYR A 156 0.48 6.62 14.29
C TYR A 156 -0.48 7.82 14.28
N LEU A 157 -1.23 8.00 13.19
CA LEU A 157 -2.24 9.05 13.07
C LEU A 157 -3.34 8.85 14.11
N MET A 158 -3.82 7.62 14.31
CA MET A 158 -4.81 7.28 15.34
C MET A 158 -4.26 7.54 16.75
N LYS A 159 -3.01 7.13 17.03
CA LYS A 159 -2.33 7.43 18.29
C LYS A 159 -2.35 8.94 18.59
N LYS A 160 -1.88 9.74 17.62
CA LYS A 160 -1.77 11.20 17.75
C LYS A 160 -3.15 11.85 17.89
N PHE A 161 -4.15 11.35 17.17
CA PHE A 161 -5.51 11.89 17.19
C PHE A 161 -6.21 11.67 18.53
N ILE A 162 -6.03 10.49 19.16
CA ILE A 162 -6.60 10.18 20.48
C ILE A 162 -5.77 10.84 21.60
N GLY A 163 -4.50 11.19 21.35
CA GLY A 163 -3.63 11.83 22.33
C GLY A 163 -3.08 10.86 23.38
N THR A 164 -2.87 9.59 23.01
CA THR A 164 -2.32 8.55 23.89
C THR A 164 -0.80 8.44 23.74
N ASN A 165 -0.11 8.12 24.84
CA ASN A 165 1.35 7.97 24.85
C ASN A 165 1.82 6.64 24.21
N SER A 166 0.99 5.59 24.31
CA SER A 166 1.28 4.25 23.80
C SER A 166 0.90 4.08 22.32
N THR A 167 1.76 3.46 21.52
CA THR A 167 1.45 3.03 20.14
C THR A 167 0.51 1.82 20.11
N MET A 168 0.51 1.02 21.18
CA MET A 168 -0.34 -0.15 21.39
C MET A 168 -1.68 0.20 22.05
N PHE A 169 -2.20 1.41 21.81
CA PHE A 169 -3.41 1.87 22.48
C PHE A 169 -4.62 0.94 22.25
N GLY A 170 -4.69 0.23 21.11
CA GLY A 170 -5.79 -0.69 20.82
C GLY A 170 -5.82 -1.90 21.77
N MET A 171 -4.65 -2.41 22.18
CA MET A 171 -4.56 -3.46 23.19
C MET A 171 -4.93 -2.94 24.58
N ASP A 172 -4.45 -1.75 24.94
CA ASP A 172 -4.76 -1.13 26.23
C ASP A 172 -6.27 -0.93 26.37
N VAL A 173 -6.92 -0.33 25.36
CA VAL A 173 -8.37 -0.08 25.36
C VAL A 173 -9.18 -1.39 25.32
N LEU A 174 -8.70 -2.42 24.63
CA LEU A 174 -9.37 -3.73 24.64
C LEU A 174 -9.29 -4.38 26.03
N ASN A 175 -8.13 -4.33 26.67
CA ASN A 175 -7.94 -4.86 28.02
C ASN A 175 -8.80 -4.10 29.04
N ASP A 176 -8.86 -2.77 28.94
CA ASP A 176 -9.72 -1.92 29.77
C ASP A 176 -11.20 -2.33 29.59
N LEU A 177 -11.63 -2.62 28.35
CA LEU A 177 -12.99 -3.05 28.05
C LEU A 177 -13.32 -4.45 28.57
N ILE A 178 -12.38 -5.40 28.50
CA ILE A 178 -12.54 -6.77 29.00
C ILE A 178 -12.56 -6.80 30.52
N THR A 179 -11.70 -6.00 31.16
CA THR A 179 -11.65 -5.88 32.63
C THR A 179 -12.81 -5.06 33.21
N GLY A 180 -13.63 -4.45 32.36
CA GLY A 180 -14.76 -3.62 32.78
C GLY A 180 -14.32 -2.30 33.41
N GLN A 181 -13.09 -1.85 33.16
CA GLN A 181 -12.68 -0.52 33.59
C GLN A 181 -13.43 0.54 32.79
N GLU A 182 -14.10 1.44 33.52
CA GLU A 182 -14.89 2.48 32.89
C GLU A 182 -14.02 3.64 32.37
N TRP A 183 -14.59 4.38 31.43
CA TRP A 183 -14.02 5.60 30.83
C TRP A 183 -13.71 6.68 31.89
N GLU A 184 -14.36 6.61 33.04
CA GLU A 184 -14.18 7.51 34.19
C GLU A 184 -12.76 7.43 34.74
N THR A 185 -12.20 6.22 34.84
CA THR A 185 -10.83 5.95 35.34
C THR A 185 -9.75 6.19 34.28
N SER A 186 -10.03 5.86 33.02
CA SER A 186 -9.03 5.98 31.95
C SER A 186 -8.94 7.40 31.37
N GLY A 187 -9.99 8.21 31.52
CA GLY A 187 -10.11 9.55 30.94
C GLY A 187 -10.10 9.55 29.41
N LYS A 188 -10.21 8.38 28.77
CA LYS A 188 -10.26 8.20 27.32
C LYS A 188 -11.71 8.08 26.90
N PHE A 189 -12.10 8.81 25.85
CA PHE A 189 -13.44 8.75 25.26
C PHE A 189 -14.56 8.87 26.32
N PRO A 190 -14.80 10.05 26.93
CA PRO A 190 -15.88 10.22 27.89
C PRO A 190 -17.29 10.19 27.28
N ARG A 191 -18.21 9.52 27.97
CA ARG A 191 -19.61 9.37 27.52
C ARG A 191 -20.50 10.50 28.00
N VAL A 192 -20.05 11.22 29.03
CA VAL A 192 -20.70 12.38 29.63
C VAL A 192 -19.72 13.54 29.64
N THR A 193 -20.21 14.73 29.28
CA THR A 193 -19.43 15.97 29.27
C THR A 193 -20.27 17.11 29.83
N PHE A 194 -19.62 18.14 30.37
CA PHE A 194 -20.30 19.33 30.88
C PHE A 194 -20.18 20.49 29.89
N CYS A 195 -21.29 21.19 29.68
CA CYS A 195 -21.42 22.28 28.72
C CYS A 195 -21.88 23.55 29.45
N THR A 196 -21.02 24.57 29.50
CA THR A 196 -21.33 25.85 30.16
C THR A 196 -22.02 26.81 29.19
N VAL A 197 -23.29 27.14 29.43
CA VAL A 197 -24.06 28.11 28.66
C VAL A 197 -24.09 29.44 29.41
N ARG A 198 -23.61 30.51 28.78
CA ARG A 198 -23.66 31.87 29.32
C ARG A 198 -24.91 32.59 28.81
N VAL A 199 -25.84 32.91 29.71
CA VAL A 199 -27.11 33.62 29.41
C VAL A 199 -27.05 35.04 29.96
N ARG A 200 -27.33 36.03 29.11
CA ARG A 200 -27.44 37.44 29.54
C ARG A 200 -28.83 37.69 30.12
N LYS A 201 -28.90 38.14 31.38
CA LYS A 201 -30.13 38.67 31.99
C LYS A 201 -30.06 40.20 31.96
N MET A 202 -31.17 40.87 31.60
CA MET A 202 -31.22 42.35 31.67
C MET A 202 -30.96 42.82 33.11
N GLY A 203 -30.11 43.84 33.27
CA GLY A 203 -29.73 44.40 34.56
C GLY A 203 -28.48 43.79 35.22
N GLN A 204 -27.83 42.79 34.60
CA GLN A 204 -26.58 42.19 35.09
C GLN A 204 -25.45 42.42 34.09
N ILE A 205 -24.30 42.93 34.59
CA ILE A 205 -23.10 43.20 33.77
C ILE A 205 -22.41 41.89 33.38
N LYS A 206 -22.42 40.90 34.27
CA LYS A 206 -21.87 39.57 34.03
C LYS A 206 -22.99 38.63 33.52
N PRO A 207 -22.75 37.85 32.45
CA PRO A 207 -23.68 36.82 32.04
C PRO A 207 -23.74 35.70 33.09
N ALA A 208 -24.95 35.20 33.37
CA ALA A 208 -25.11 34.04 34.24
C ALA A 208 -24.69 32.77 33.50
N SER A 209 -23.76 32.00 34.06
CA SER A 209 -23.35 30.68 33.54
C SER A 209 -24.24 29.58 34.11
N TYR A 210 -24.69 28.68 33.25
CA TYR A 210 -25.37 27.44 33.63
C TYR A 210 -24.61 26.26 33.04
N THR A 211 -24.29 25.27 33.88
CA THR A 211 -23.62 24.04 33.47
C THR A 211 -24.65 22.95 33.19
N LEU A 212 -24.62 22.40 31.98
CA LEU A 212 -25.52 21.35 31.54
C LEU A 212 -24.73 20.05 31.36
N GLN A 213 -25.23 18.97 31.95
CA GLN A 213 -24.72 17.63 31.70
C GLN A 213 -25.20 17.14 30.33
N CYS A 214 -24.27 16.79 29.44
CA CYS A 214 -24.53 16.34 28.09
C CYS A 214 -24.02 14.92 27.90
N VAL A 215 -24.89 14.03 27.41
CA VAL A 215 -24.51 12.68 26.99
C VAL A 215 -24.03 12.72 25.54
N LEU A 216 -22.91 12.06 25.25
CA LEU A 216 -22.28 12.00 23.92
C LEU A 216 -22.31 10.56 23.37
N PRO A 217 -23.43 10.08 22.80
CA PRO A 217 -23.51 8.74 22.21
C PRO A 217 -22.52 8.53 21.06
N ILE A 218 -22.17 9.60 20.34
CA ILE A 218 -21.21 9.56 19.23
C ILE A 218 -19.86 9.02 19.67
N ASN A 219 -19.42 9.36 20.87
CA ASN A 219 -18.10 9.00 21.35
C ASN A 219 -18.01 7.50 21.68
N TYR A 220 -19.10 6.88 22.16
CA TYR A 220 -19.19 5.43 22.32
C TYR A 220 -18.99 4.70 20.97
N PHE A 221 -19.60 5.21 19.90
CA PHE A 221 -19.43 4.64 18.57
C PHE A 221 -17.97 4.78 18.06
N VAL A 222 -17.36 5.95 18.27
CA VAL A 222 -15.98 6.23 17.87
C VAL A 222 -14.99 5.32 18.58
N GLU A 223 -15.15 5.12 19.89
CA GLU A 223 -14.34 4.18 20.68
C GLU A 223 -14.28 2.80 20.00
N LYS A 224 -15.44 2.24 19.63
CA LYS A 224 -15.52 0.92 19.00
C LYS A 224 -14.93 0.89 17.60
N VAL A 225 -15.16 1.93 16.80
CA VAL A 225 -14.61 2.04 15.44
C VAL A 225 -13.08 2.12 15.49
N TYR A 226 -12.49 2.93 16.38
CA TYR A 226 -11.04 3.07 16.47
C TYR A 226 -10.35 1.82 17.00
N VAL A 227 -10.96 1.10 17.95
CA VAL A 227 -10.47 -0.22 18.39
C VAL A 227 -10.46 -1.20 17.22
N PHE A 228 -11.58 -1.33 16.49
CA PHE A 228 -11.67 -2.20 15.32
C PHE A 228 -10.64 -1.85 14.23
N LEU A 229 -10.52 -0.57 13.87
CA LEU A 229 -9.58 -0.09 12.87
C LEU A 229 -8.13 -0.36 13.26
N TRP A 230 -7.78 -0.26 14.55
CA TRP A 230 -6.42 -0.51 15.00
C TRP A 230 -6.03 -1.98 14.77
N PHE A 231 -6.87 -2.93 15.20
CA PHE A 231 -6.63 -4.35 14.95
C PHE A 231 -6.57 -4.66 13.45
N TRP A 232 -7.47 -4.05 12.68
CA TRP A 232 -7.48 -4.20 11.22
C TRP A 232 -6.16 -3.74 10.58
N PHE A 233 -5.66 -2.56 10.93
CA PHE A 233 -4.39 -2.05 10.38
C PHE A 233 -3.17 -2.85 10.86
N VAL A 234 -3.18 -3.39 12.08
CA VAL A 234 -2.12 -4.30 12.56
C VAL A 234 -2.08 -5.58 11.74
N ILE A 235 -3.24 -6.24 11.55
CA ILE A 235 -3.34 -7.46 10.72
C ILE A 235 -2.93 -7.14 9.27
N LEU A 236 -3.42 -6.04 8.71
CA LEU A 236 -3.06 -5.60 7.36
C LEU A 236 -1.56 -5.35 7.23
N SER A 237 -0.93 -4.72 8.23
CA SER A 237 0.52 -4.49 8.26
C SER A 237 1.29 -5.81 8.25
N ILE A 238 0.92 -6.78 9.10
CA ILE A 238 1.58 -8.09 9.16
C ILE A 238 1.45 -8.83 7.81
N VAL A 239 0.23 -8.93 7.27
CA VAL A 239 -0.03 -9.63 5.99
C VAL A 239 0.71 -8.96 4.84
N THR A 240 0.74 -7.63 4.78
CA THR A 240 1.44 -6.89 3.73
C THR A 240 2.96 -7.02 3.84
N ILE A 241 3.53 -7.03 5.05
CA ILE A 241 4.95 -7.30 5.29
C ILE A 241 5.30 -8.72 4.82
N LEU A 242 4.59 -9.74 5.28
CA LEU A 242 4.84 -11.14 4.91
C LEU A 242 4.75 -11.35 3.40
N SER A 243 3.71 -10.78 2.77
CA SER A 243 3.56 -10.80 1.32
C SER A 243 4.75 -10.13 0.63
N THR A 244 5.15 -8.94 1.08
CA THR A 244 6.28 -8.20 0.49
C THR A 244 7.59 -8.95 0.64
N LEU A 245 7.83 -9.60 1.78
CA LEU A 245 9.01 -10.44 2.01
C LEU A 245 9.02 -11.66 1.09
N GLN A 246 7.86 -12.32 0.91
CA GLN A 246 7.75 -13.46 -0.03
C GLN A 246 8.08 -13.03 -1.47
N TRP A 247 7.54 -11.88 -1.92
CA TRP A 247 7.88 -11.33 -3.24
C TRP A 247 9.35 -10.94 -3.34
N ALA A 248 9.91 -10.29 -2.31
CA ALA A 248 11.32 -9.91 -2.26
C ALA A 248 12.22 -11.14 -2.36
N PHE A 249 11.94 -12.19 -1.59
CA PHE A 249 12.70 -13.44 -1.61
C PHE A 249 12.64 -14.13 -2.98
N ASN A 250 11.49 -14.14 -3.64
CA ASN A 250 11.33 -14.79 -4.94
C ASN A 250 11.95 -14.01 -6.11
N THR A 251 11.96 -12.68 -6.05
CA THR A 251 12.42 -11.82 -7.16
C THR A 251 13.88 -11.37 -7.00
N LEU A 252 14.33 -11.05 -5.77
CA LEU A 252 15.68 -10.52 -5.52
C LEU A 252 16.73 -11.63 -5.46
N VAL A 253 16.37 -12.84 -5.00
CA VAL A 253 17.31 -13.96 -4.90
C VAL A 253 17.51 -14.61 -6.28
N PRO A 254 18.70 -14.51 -6.89
CA PRO A 254 18.93 -14.98 -8.26
C PRO A 254 18.76 -16.49 -8.39
N VAL A 255 19.12 -17.26 -7.36
CA VAL A 255 18.98 -18.73 -7.34
C VAL A 255 17.51 -19.15 -7.45
N ARG A 256 16.62 -18.50 -6.68
CA ARG A 256 15.17 -18.78 -6.72
C ARG A 256 14.56 -18.35 -8.04
N ARG A 257 14.97 -17.20 -8.56
CA ARG A 257 14.54 -16.69 -9.86
C ARG A 257 14.83 -17.69 -10.99
N ILE A 258 16.06 -18.22 -11.03
CA ILE A 258 16.48 -19.20 -12.03
C ILE A 258 15.73 -20.51 -11.82
N ALA A 259 15.62 -21.00 -10.58
CA ALA A 259 14.91 -22.23 -10.27
C ALA A 259 13.43 -22.17 -10.70
N TYR A 260 12.76 -21.05 -10.48
CA TYR A 260 11.38 -20.80 -10.90
C TYR A 260 11.23 -20.97 -12.41
N ILE A 261 11.97 -20.21 -13.22
CA ILE A 261 11.89 -20.29 -14.69
C ILE A 261 12.32 -21.68 -15.21
N LYS A 262 13.34 -22.28 -14.59
CA LYS A 262 13.81 -23.62 -14.94
C LYS A 262 12.72 -24.68 -14.74
N GLN A 263 11.86 -24.53 -13.73
CA GLN A 263 10.72 -25.42 -13.51
C GLN A 263 9.69 -25.33 -14.65
N TYR A 264 9.38 -24.13 -15.15
CA TYR A 264 8.48 -23.95 -16.30
C TYR A 264 9.06 -24.55 -17.59
N ILE A 265 10.33 -24.28 -17.89
CA ILE A 265 10.96 -24.79 -19.12
C ILE A 265 11.08 -26.32 -19.09
N ARG A 266 11.38 -26.91 -17.92
CA ARG A 266 11.38 -28.37 -17.73
C ARG A 266 9.99 -28.98 -17.96
N ALA A 267 8.93 -28.31 -17.52
CA ALA A 267 7.56 -28.81 -17.71
C ALA A 267 7.18 -28.92 -19.20
N ILE A 268 7.73 -28.06 -20.06
CA ILE A 268 7.50 -28.07 -21.52
C ILE A 268 8.38 -29.12 -22.24
N ARG A 269 9.24 -29.85 -21.52
CA ARG A 269 10.23 -30.81 -22.09
C ARG A 269 11.19 -30.19 -23.12
N GLN A 270 11.39 -28.87 -23.08
CA GLN A 270 12.29 -28.16 -24.02
C GLN A 270 13.73 -27.99 -23.50
N LEU A 271 14.09 -28.62 -22.38
CA LEU A 271 15.41 -28.46 -21.76
C LEU A 271 16.25 -29.74 -21.86
N SER A 272 17.32 -29.71 -22.64
CA SER A 272 18.41 -30.71 -22.57
C SER A 272 19.39 -30.39 -21.43
N ASN A 273 20.07 -31.40 -20.85
CA ASN A 273 21.07 -31.21 -19.79
C ASN A 273 22.21 -30.26 -20.22
N THR A 274 22.51 -30.19 -21.53
CA THR A 274 23.56 -29.33 -22.11
C THR A 274 23.17 -27.85 -22.12
N GLU A 275 21.86 -27.52 -22.10
CA GLU A 275 21.33 -26.15 -22.25
C GLU A 275 21.13 -25.42 -20.91
N GLU A 276 21.49 -26.04 -19.77
CA GLU A 276 21.26 -25.46 -18.44
C GLU A 276 22.03 -24.15 -18.21
N ARG A 277 23.24 -24.04 -18.78
CA ARG A 277 24.05 -22.80 -18.75
C ARG A 277 23.41 -21.69 -19.59
N ASP A 278 22.83 -22.05 -20.73
CA ASP A 278 22.13 -21.12 -21.61
C ASP A 278 20.83 -20.61 -20.97
N CYS A 279 20.09 -21.48 -20.26
CA CYS A 279 18.92 -21.07 -19.48
C CYS A 279 19.29 -20.05 -18.40
N THR A 280 20.41 -20.26 -17.69
CA THR A 280 20.91 -19.33 -16.68
C THR A 280 21.29 -17.98 -17.30
N ARG A 281 21.89 -18.00 -18.51
CA ARG A 281 22.22 -16.79 -19.27
C ARG A 281 20.98 -16.05 -19.74
N PHE A 282 19.99 -16.75 -20.26
CA PHE A 282 18.69 -16.19 -20.65
C PHE A 282 18.00 -15.47 -19.49
N VAL A 283 17.88 -16.12 -18.33
CA VAL A 283 17.23 -15.52 -17.15
C VAL A 283 17.99 -14.28 -16.64
N ASN A 284 19.32 -14.33 -16.61
CA ASN A 284 20.11 -13.23 -16.04
C ASN A 284 20.32 -12.05 -16.99
N TYR A 285 20.46 -12.31 -18.30
CA TYR A 285 20.85 -11.30 -19.28
C TYR A 285 19.74 -10.88 -20.23
N ASN A 286 18.87 -11.80 -20.64
CA ASN A 286 17.78 -11.48 -21.56
C ASN A 286 16.52 -11.06 -20.80
N LEU A 287 16.06 -11.89 -19.87
CA LEU A 287 14.82 -11.67 -19.14
C LEU A 287 14.97 -10.70 -17.95
N GLY A 288 16.09 -10.83 -17.22
CA GLY A 288 16.40 -9.99 -16.06
C GLY A 288 15.43 -10.17 -14.88
N PRO A 289 15.59 -9.36 -13.80
CA PRO A 289 14.66 -9.36 -12.67
C PRO A 289 13.26 -8.83 -13.04
N ASP A 290 13.19 -7.82 -13.92
CA ASP A 290 11.93 -7.20 -14.32
C ASP A 290 11.04 -8.18 -15.12
N GLY A 291 11.61 -8.93 -16.07
CA GLY A 291 10.87 -9.93 -16.84
C GLY A 291 10.36 -11.08 -15.97
N VAL A 292 11.16 -11.54 -15.00
CA VAL A 292 10.70 -12.59 -14.08
C VAL A 292 9.63 -12.09 -13.12
N LEU A 293 9.71 -10.84 -12.64
CA LEU A 293 8.64 -10.24 -11.86
C LEU A 293 7.33 -10.18 -12.66
N ILE A 294 7.39 -9.75 -13.92
CA ILE A 294 6.20 -9.69 -14.78
C ILE A 294 5.62 -11.09 -14.99
N LEU A 295 6.44 -12.12 -15.25
CA LEU A 295 5.97 -13.50 -15.37
C LEU A 295 5.32 -14.02 -14.08
N GLN A 296 5.89 -13.70 -12.91
CA GLN A 296 5.31 -14.04 -11.61
C GLN A 296 3.97 -13.32 -11.36
N VAL A 297 3.82 -12.10 -11.86
CA VAL A 297 2.58 -11.34 -11.77
C VAL A 297 1.52 -11.91 -12.73
N VAL A 298 1.90 -12.25 -13.96
CA VAL A 298 1.02 -12.88 -14.96
C VAL A 298 0.54 -14.24 -14.48
N SER A 299 1.41 -15.07 -13.90
CA SER A 299 1.01 -16.39 -13.39
C SER A 299 -0.05 -16.28 -12.28
N ARG A 300 0.05 -15.26 -11.41
CA ARG A 300 -0.93 -15.03 -10.34
C ARG A 300 -2.24 -14.39 -10.79
N VAL A 301 -2.24 -13.59 -11.86
CA VAL A 301 -3.46 -12.92 -12.34
C VAL A 301 -4.25 -13.78 -13.32
N SER A 302 -3.57 -14.54 -14.16
CA SER A 302 -4.19 -15.34 -15.21
C SER A 302 -4.21 -16.80 -14.81
N SER A 303 -3.13 -17.53 -15.09
CA SER A 303 -2.91 -18.91 -14.67
C SER A 303 -1.46 -19.29 -14.93
N ASP A 304 -1.00 -20.36 -14.27
CA ASP A 304 0.33 -20.92 -14.53
C ASP A 304 0.49 -21.45 -15.96
N LEU A 305 -0.60 -21.92 -16.61
CA LEU A 305 -0.56 -22.35 -18.02
C LEU A 305 -0.20 -21.22 -18.97
N ILE A 306 -0.79 -20.03 -18.77
CA ILE A 306 -0.50 -18.88 -19.64
C ILE A 306 0.95 -18.40 -19.43
N ALA A 307 1.40 -18.36 -18.17
CA ALA A 307 2.79 -18.03 -17.88
C ALA A 307 3.77 -19.05 -18.49
N LEU A 308 3.38 -20.33 -18.53
CA LEU A 308 4.14 -21.40 -19.18
C LEU A 308 4.23 -21.18 -20.70
N ASP A 309 3.11 -20.92 -21.39
CA ASP A 309 3.09 -20.65 -22.84
C ASP A 309 3.91 -19.39 -23.22
N VAL A 310 3.82 -18.32 -22.42
CA VAL A 310 4.62 -17.10 -22.60
C VAL A 310 6.11 -17.40 -22.39
N THR A 311 6.46 -18.21 -21.38
CA THR A 311 7.85 -18.59 -21.14
C THR A 311 8.39 -19.48 -22.26
N ALA A 312 7.56 -20.36 -22.82
CA ALA A 312 7.91 -21.23 -23.94
C ALA A 312 8.26 -20.42 -25.19
N THR A 313 7.41 -19.46 -25.54
CA THR A 313 7.58 -18.59 -26.72
C THR A 313 8.80 -17.66 -26.57
N LEU A 314 9.03 -17.09 -25.38
CA LEU A 314 10.24 -16.32 -25.10
C LEU A 314 11.52 -17.17 -25.22
N TRP A 315 11.47 -18.43 -24.75
CA TRP A 315 12.60 -19.34 -24.85
C TRP A 315 12.88 -19.78 -26.29
N SER A 316 11.85 -20.06 -27.09
CA SER A 316 12.02 -20.37 -28.51
C SER A 316 12.62 -19.18 -29.27
N ASN A 317 12.12 -17.96 -29.04
CA ASN A 317 12.65 -16.75 -29.69
C ASN A 317 14.12 -16.52 -29.33
N TYR A 318 14.50 -16.73 -28.07
CA TYR A 318 15.90 -16.64 -27.65
C TYR A 318 16.80 -17.67 -28.36
N ARG A 319 16.34 -18.92 -28.51
CA ARG A 319 17.10 -19.94 -29.25
C ARG A 319 17.24 -19.59 -30.72
N HIS A 320 16.17 -19.13 -31.36
CA HIS A 320 16.22 -18.67 -32.76
C HIS A 320 17.22 -17.53 -32.93
N ALA A 321 17.16 -16.49 -32.08
CA ALA A 321 18.10 -15.37 -32.14
C ALA A 321 19.57 -15.80 -31.93
N LYS A 322 19.81 -16.80 -31.06
CA LYS A 322 21.16 -17.36 -30.87
C LYS A 322 21.65 -18.09 -32.12
N ILE A 323 20.81 -18.92 -32.75
CA ILE A 323 21.18 -19.67 -33.96
C ILE A 323 21.51 -18.70 -35.10
N THR A 324 20.65 -17.71 -35.36
CA THR A 324 20.87 -16.73 -36.43
C THR A 324 22.14 -15.92 -36.22
N GLY A 325 22.42 -15.47 -34.99
CA GLY A 325 23.69 -14.77 -34.70
C GLY A 325 24.93 -15.66 -34.92
N THR A 326 24.81 -16.97 -34.65
CA THR A 326 25.90 -17.92 -34.89
C THR A 326 26.14 -18.12 -36.40
N GLU A 327 25.08 -18.16 -37.19
CA GLU A 327 25.13 -18.29 -38.65
C GLU A 327 25.72 -17.04 -39.32
N GLU A 328 25.38 -15.84 -38.84
CA GLU A 328 25.99 -14.58 -39.28
C GLU A 328 27.50 -14.51 -38.94
N ASP A 329 27.89 -14.94 -37.74
CA ASP A 329 29.30 -14.98 -37.32
C ASP A 329 30.11 -15.98 -38.17
N ILE A 330 29.52 -17.15 -38.50
CA ILE A 330 30.12 -18.15 -39.39
C ILE A 330 30.24 -17.59 -40.82
N ASN A 331 29.20 -16.95 -41.34
CA ASN A 331 29.21 -16.35 -42.68
C ASN A 331 30.28 -15.25 -42.78
N ARG A 332 30.41 -14.42 -41.75
CA ARG A 332 31.47 -13.39 -41.66
C ARG A 332 32.87 -14.00 -41.56
N PHE A 333 33.02 -15.11 -40.84
CA PHE A 333 34.29 -15.86 -40.80
C PHE A 333 34.64 -16.42 -42.19
N LEU A 334 33.68 -17.06 -42.89
CA LEU A 334 33.87 -17.59 -44.24
C LEU A 334 34.20 -16.48 -45.25
N GLU A 335 33.58 -15.31 -45.13
CA GLU A 335 33.88 -14.15 -45.98
C GLU A 335 35.31 -13.62 -45.75
N ASN A 336 35.76 -13.59 -44.49
CA ASN A 336 37.14 -13.21 -44.15
C ASN A 336 38.17 -14.24 -44.63
N VAL A 337 37.86 -15.53 -44.53
CA VAL A 337 38.72 -16.60 -45.08
C VAL A 337 38.81 -16.46 -46.60
N ASN A 338 37.68 -16.33 -47.32
CA ASN A 338 37.66 -16.16 -48.78
C ASN A 338 38.37 -14.88 -49.24
N ARG A 339 38.32 -13.78 -48.48
CA ARG A 339 39.12 -12.58 -48.76
C ARG A 339 40.62 -12.80 -48.56
N GLY A 340 41.01 -13.62 -47.58
CA GLY A 340 42.41 -13.97 -47.34
C GLY A 340 43.00 -14.87 -48.44
N THR A 341 42.21 -15.77 -49.02
CA THR A 341 42.67 -16.69 -50.08
C THR A 341 42.83 -16.01 -51.44
N ASN A 342 42.12 -14.90 -51.70
CA ASN A 342 42.21 -14.14 -52.97
C ASN A 342 43.31 -13.06 -52.96
N ALA A 343 44.06 -12.91 -51.86
CA ALA A 343 45.13 -11.93 -51.68
C ALA A 343 46.55 -12.55 -51.76
N VAL A 344 46.63 -13.84 -52.10
CA VAL A 344 47.86 -14.59 -52.44
C VAL A 344 47.73 -15.05 -53.88
#